data_AF-E1ZUQ0-F1
#
_entry.id   AF-E1ZUQ0-F1
#
_cell.length_a   1.000
_cell.length_b   1.000
_cell.length_c   1.000
_cell.angle_alpha   90.00
_cell.angle_beta   90.00
_cell.angle_gamma   90.00
#
_symmetry.space_group_name_H-M   'P 1'
#
loop_
_entity.id
_entity.type
_entity.pdbx_description
1 polymer ?
#
loop_
_entity_poly.entity_id
_entity_poly.type
_entity_poly.pdbx_seq_one_letter_code
_entity_poly.pdbx_strand_id
1 'polypeptide(L)'
;GARSQLSLLNIITELKKCCNHPFLFQSAEEEYRLRAGGDDDVATRLVVTSGKMVLLDKLLRRLAVTGHRVLVFSQMVRVLDIISDYMRLRGFQHQRLDGSTPAQQRHQAMEHFNAP
;
A
#
# COMPACT_ATOMS: atom_id res chain seq x y z
N GLY A 1 22.53 30.58 -14.23
CA GLY A 1 22.70 29.17 -13.84
C GLY A 1 21.62 28.80 -12.86
N ALA A 2 20.67 27.96 -13.25
CA ALA A 2 19.46 27.66 -12.48
C ALA A 2 19.20 26.13 -12.43
N ARG A 3 20.19 25.36 -12.00
CA ARG A 3 20.14 23.88 -11.96
C ARG A 3 20.58 23.25 -10.62
N SER A 4 20.58 24.00 -9.52
CA SER A 4 21.22 23.54 -8.29
C SER A 4 20.36 23.69 -7.03
N GLN A 5 19.06 23.41 -7.13
CA GLN A 5 18.19 23.16 -5.98
C GLN A 5 17.08 22.17 -6.39
N LEU A 6 17.44 20.97 -6.87
CA LEU A 6 16.59 19.83 -6.51
C LEU A 6 16.66 19.79 -4.98
N SER A 7 15.68 20.42 -4.34
CA SER A 7 15.65 20.61 -2.89
C SER A 7 15.94 19.26 -2.22
N LEU A 8 16.90 19.22 -1.28
CA LEU A 8 17.24 17.99 -0.55
C LEU A 8 15.99 17.33 0.06
N LEU A 9 14.97 18.12 0.40
CA LEU A 9 13.66 17.64 0.86
C LEU A 9 12.93 16.83 -0.22
N ASN A 10 12.99 17.25 -1.49
CA ASN A 10 12.42 16.52 -2.60
C ASN A 10 13.19 15.22 -2.83
N ILE A 11 14.53 15.25 -2.78
CA ILE A 11 15.36 14.04 -2.91
C ILE A 11 15.00 13.03 -1.81
N ILE A 12 14.94 13.46 -0.55
CA ILE A 12 14.55 12.60 0.58
C ILE A 12 13.13 12.04 0.36
N THR A 13 12.22 12.85 -0.16
CA THR A 13 10.83 12.42 -0.46
C THR A 13 10.80 11.34 -1.54
N GLU A 14 11.54 11.51 -2.63
CA GLU A 14 11.64 10.50 -3.70
C GLU A 14 12.34 9.22 -3.22
N LEU A 15 13.38 9.33 -2.40
CA LEU A 15 14.04 8.17 -1.78
C LEU A 15 13.07 7.41 -0.86
N LYS A 16 12.26 8.12 -0.06
CA LYS A 16 11.21 7.49 0.76
C LYS A 16 10.19 6.74 -0.10
N LYS A 17 9.81 7.28 -1.26
CA LYS A 17 8.93 6.58 -2.21
C LYS A 17 9.57 5.30 -2.72
N CYS A 18 10.81 5.37 -3.19
CA CYS A 18 11.57 4.20 -3.66
C CYS A 18 11.65 3.10 -2.60
N CYS A 19 11.92 3.46 -1.33
CA CYS A 19 11.97 2.53 -0.22
C CYS A 19 10.60 1.93 0.17
N ASN A 20 9.48 2.51 -0.27
CA ASN A 20 8.14 2.00 0.03
C ASN A 20 7.65 1.09 -1.10
N HIS A 21 7.55 1.63 -2.31
CA HIS A 21 7.09 0.87 -3.46
C HIS A 21 7.46 1.58 -4.78
N PRO A 22 7.96 0.88 -5.81
CA PRO A 22 8.23 1.47 -7.12
C PRO A 22 6.99 2.13 -7.76
N PHE A 23 5.79 1.60 -7.53
CA PHE A 23 4.54 2.19 -8.06
C PHE A 23 4.16 3.55 -7.45
N LEU A 24 4.96 4.09 -6.53
CA LEU A 24 4.83 5.49 -6.14
C LEU A 24 5.36 6.45 -7.22
N PHE A 25 6.08 5.94 -8.22
CA PHE A 25 6.45 6.65 -9.45
C PHE A 25 5.45 6.33 -10.56
N GLN A 26 4.84 7.34 -11.18
CA GLN A 26 3.79 7.18 -12.20
C GLN A 26 4.27 6.34 -13.40
N SER A 27 5.49 6.57 -13.88
CA SER A 27 6.07 5.83 -14.99
C SER A 27 6.18 4.32 -14.71
N ALA A 28 6.54 3.95 -13.50
CA ALA A 28 6.65 2.55 -13.10
C ALA A 28 5.27 1.87 -13.00
N GLU A 29 4.24 2.60 -12.55
CA GLU A 29 2.86 2.12 -12.48
C GLU A 29 2.25 1.90 -13.87
N GLU A 30 2.50 2.81 -14.81
CA GLU A 30 2.01 2.72 -16.20
C GLU A 30 2.68 1.58 -16.96
N GLU A 31 4.01 1.47 -16.89
CA GLU A 31 4.76 0.36 -17.50
C GLU A 31 4.29 -1.00 -16.96
N TYR A 32 3.94 -1.04 -15.68
CA TYR A 32 3.38 -2.21 -15.03
C TYR A 32 1.99 -2.58 -15.56
N ARG A 33 1.07 -1.61 -15.65
CA ARG A 33 -0.31 -1.84 -16.11
C ARG A 33 -0.34 -2.36 -17.54
N LEU A 34 0.60 -1.92 -18.37
CA LEU A 34 0.74 -2.37 -19.76
C LEU A 34 1.29 -3.80 -19.89
N ARG A 35 1.97 -4.32 -18.86
CA ARG A 35 2.59 -5.65 -18.87
C ARG A 35 1.84 -6.70 -18.06
N ALA A 36 0.85 -6.31 -17.28
CA ALA A 36 0.14 -7.22 -16.41
C ALA A 36 -0.83 -8.11 -17.21
N GLY A 37 -0.78 -9.42 -16.95
CA GLY A 37 -1.79 -10.39 -17.40
C GLY A 37 -3.05 -10.36 -16.52
N GLY A 38 -3.68 -11.52 -16.29
CA GLY A 38 -4.83 -11.63 -15.38
C GLY A 38 -4.51 -11.29 -13.91
N ASP A 39 -5.54 -11.20 -13.07
CA ASP A 39 -5.47 -10.67 -11.70
C ASP A 39 -4.44 -11.35 -10.78
N ASP A 40 -4.22 -12.66 -10.91
CA ASP A 40 -3.22 -13.39 -10.11
C ASP A 40 -1.77 -12.98 -10.43
N ASP A 41 -1.49 -12.61 -11.69
CA ASP A 41 -0.19 -12.08 -12.10
C ASP A 41 0.00 -10.66 -11.53
N VAL A 42 -1.07 -9.86 -11.48
CA VAL A 42 -1.07 -8.53 -10.87
C VAL A 42 -0.71 -8.62 -9.38
N ALA A 43 -1.41 -9.46 -8.61
CA ALA A 43 -1.17 -9.58 -7.18
C ALA A 43 0.28 -9.99 -6.88
N THR A 44 0.78 -10.97 -7.63
CA THR A 44 2.13 -11.50 -7.47
C THR A 44 3.18 -10.45 -7.79
N ARG A 45 2.99 -9.69 -8.87
CA ARG A 45 3.92 -8.66 -9.31
C ARG A 45 3.95 -7.44 -8.39
N LEU A 46 2.81 -7.03 -7.84
CA LEU A 46 2.72 -6.01 -6.78
C LEU A 46 3.54 -6.45 -5.55
N VAL A 47 3.48 -7.73 -5.18
CA VAL A 47 4.26 -8.24 -4.05
C VAL A 47 5.76 -8.29 -4.34
N VAL A 48 6.19 -8.90 -5.46
CA VAL A 48 7.63 -9.15 -5.70
C VAL A 48 8.43 -7.89 -6.03
N THR A 49 7.77 -6.80 -6.42
CA THR A 49 8.43 -5.53 -6.76
C THR A 49 8.79 -4.67 -5.54
N SER A 50 8.35 -5.05 -4.33
CA SER A 50 8.71 -4.37 -3.08
C SER A 50 9.04 -5.36 -1.97
N GLY A 51 10.25 -5.25 -1.40
CA GLY A 51 10.66 -6.10 -0.27
C GLY A 51 9.74 -5.97 0.95
N LYS A 52 9.15 -4.79 1.17
CA LYS A 52 8.14 -4.60 2.23
C LYS A 52 6.86 -5.37 1.92
N MET A 53 6.41 -5.37 0.66
CA MET A 53 5.23 -6.13 0.26
C MET A 53 5.47 -7.64 0.33
N VAL A 54 6.67 -8.13 -0.04
CA VAL A 54 7.05 -9.55 0.16
C VAL A 54 6.93 -9.98 1.62
N LEU A 55 7.41 -9.15 2.56
CA LEU A 55 7.30 -9.45 3.99
C LEU A 55 5.86 -9.34 4.49
N LEU A 56 5.15 -8.28 4.09
CA LEU A 56 3.75 -8.06 4.47
C LEU A 56 2.87 -9.23 4.01
N ASP A 57 3.03 -9.70 2.77
CA ASP A 57 2.25 -10.81 2.23
C ASP A 57 2.50 -12.12 2.99
N LYS A 58 3.75 -12.44 3.34
CA LYS A 58 4.09 -13.60 4.18
C LYS A 58 3.49 -13.48 5.59
N LEU A 59 3.59 -12.30 6.20
CA LEU A 59 3.07 -12.06 7.55
C LEU A 59 1.55 -12.15 7.60
N LEU A 60 0.85 -11.47 6.69
CA LEU A 60 -0.62 -11.48 6.66
C LEU A 60 -1.18 -12.87 6.38
N ARG A 61 -0.60 -13.62 5.43
CA ARG A 61 -1.01 -15.01 5.18
C ARG A 61 -0.87 -15.88 6.43
N ARG A 62 0.24 -15.75 7.17
CA ARG A 62 0.44 -16.48 8.43
C ARG A 62 -0.54 -16.06 9.52
N LEU A 63 -0.74 -14.76 9.70
CA LEU A 63 -1.59 -14.20 10.75
C LEU A 63 -3.09 -14.47 10.50
N ALA A 64 -3.50 -14.53 9.23
CA ALA A 64 -4.87 -14.87 8.84
C ALA A 64 -5.24 -16.31 9.20
N VAL A 65 -4.31 -17.27 9.02
CA VAL A 65 -4.53 -18.69 9.42
C VAL A 65 -4.83 -18.82 10.91
N THR A 66 -4.19 -17.98 11.73
CA THR A 66 -4.35 -17.95 13.19
C THR A 66 -5.45 -16.99 13.66
N GLY A 67 -6.18 -16.33 12.75
CA GLY A 67 -7.28 -15.43 13.09
C GLY A 67 -6.88 -14.09 13.73
N HIS A 68 -5.66 -13.60 13.51
CA HIS A 68 -5.24 -12.31 14.05
C HIS A 68 -5.80 -11.13 13.25
N ARG A 69 -6.20 -10.07 13.96
CA ARG A 69 -6.50 -8.75 13.41
C ARG A 69 -5.21 -7.92 13.32
N VAL A 70 -4.97 -7.27 12.19
CA VAL A 70 -3.73 -6.54 11.91
C VAL A 70 -4.03 -5.08 11.58
N LEU A 71 -3.27 -4.16 12.17
CA LEU A 71 -3.29 -2.74 11.82
C LEU A 71 -2.03 -2.39 11.03
N VAL A 72 -2.20 -1.74 9.89
CA VAL A 72 -1.10 -1.29 9.03
C VAL A 72 -1.11 0.22 8.95
N PHE A 73 0.00 0.85 9.33
CA PHE A 73 0.17 2.29 9.31
C PHE A 73 1.13 2.70 8.19
N SER A 74 0.80 3.79 7.49
CA SER A 74 1.66 4.40 6.50
C SER A 74 1.57 5.92 6.59
N GLN A 75 2.72 6.59 6.44
CA GLN A 75 2.78 8.05 6.32
C GLN A 75 2.36 8.56 4.93
N MET A 76 2.33 7.67 3.92
CA MET A 76 1.96 8.01 2.55
C MET A 76 0.60 7.39 2.22
N VAL A 77 -0.39 8.23 1.91
CA VAL A 77 -1.74 7.80 1.50
C VAL A 77 -1.68 6.90 0.26
N ARG A 78 -0.82 7.23 -0.72
CA ARG A 78 -0.57 6.41 -1.91
C ARG A 78 -0.11 4.98 -1.61
N VAL A 79 0.58 4.75 -0.50
CA VAL A 79 0.96 3.38 -0.08
C VAL A 79 -0.25 2.63 0.45
N LEU A 80 -1.21 3.31 1.08
CA LEU A 80 -2.47 2.69 1.48
C LEU A 80 -3.30 2.28 0.27
N ASP A 81 -3.27 3.03 -0.83
CA ASP A 81 -3.88 2.60 -2.11
C ASP A 81 -3.31 1.25 -2.57
N ILE A 82 -1.97 1.16 -2.65
CA ILE A 82 -1.24 -0.06 -3.07
C ILE A 82 -1.57 -1.25 -2.17
N ILE A 83 -1.59 -1.04 -0.85
CA ILE A 83 -1.92 -2.09 0.11
C ILE A 83 -3.39 -2.49 -0.04
N SER A 84 -4.32 -1.56 -0.20
CA SER A 84 -5.75 -1.86 -0.43
C SER A 84 -5.98 -2.69 -1.69
N ASP A 85 -5.28 -2.39 -2.78
CA ASP A 85 -5.37 -3.19 -4.02
C ASP A 85 -4.81 -4.60 -3.81
N TYR A 86 -3.65 -4.72 -3.15
CA TYR A 86 -3.10 -6.01 -2.75
C TYR A 86 -4.08 -6.82 -1.90
N MET A 87 -4.71 -6.21 -0.89
CA MET A 87 -5.68 -6.88 -0.01
C MET A 87 -6.88 -7.38 -0.81
N ARG A 88 -7.41 -6.55 -1.73
CA ARG A 88 -8.52 -6.94 -2.62
C ARG A 88 -8.15 -8.14 -3.50
N LEU A 89 -6.99 -8.08 -4.16
CA LEU A 89 -6.51 -9.14 -5.03
C LEU A 89 -6.24 -10.46 -4.29
N ARG A 90 -5.81 -10.40 -3.02
CA ARG A 90 -5.60 -11.58 -2.17
C ARG A 90 -6.85 -12.02 -1.39
N GLY A 91 -7.97 -11.32 -1.53
CA GLY A 91 -9.22 -11.65 -0.83
C GLY A 91 -9.23 -11.32 0.67
N PHE A 92 -8.34 -10.44 1.15
CA PHE A 92 -8.36 -9.96 2.53
C PHE A 92 -9.43 -8.87 2.71
N GLN A 93 -10.36 -9.13 3.63
CA GLN A 93 -11.25 -8.09 4.14
C GLN A 93 -10.44 -7.05 4.90
N HIS A 94 -10.64 -5.78 4.55
CA HIS A 94 -9.90 -4.68 5.15
C HIS A 94 -10.75 -3.41 5.19
N GLN A 95 -10.36 -2.50 6.08
CA GLN A 95 -10.90 -1.16 6.17
C GLN A 95 -9.75 -0.16 6.07
N ARG A 96 -10.00 0.98 5.43
CA ARG A 96 -9.01 2.04 5.26
C ARG A 96 -9.49 3.31 5.94
N LEU A 97 -8.58 3.93 6.67
CA LEU A 97 -8.76 5.24 7.28
C LEU A 97 -7.61 6.15 6.86
N ASP A 98 -7.93 7.33 6.35
CA ASP A 98 -6.96 8.38 6.09
C ASP A 98 -7.55 9.77 6.39
N GLY A 99 -6.80 10.82 6.03
CA GLY A 99 -7.18 12.21 6.30
C GLY A 99 -8.46 12.65 5.58
N SER A 100 -8.88 11.95 4.52
CA SER A 100 -10.10 12.24 3.78
C SER A 100 -11.35 11.56 4.37
N THR A 101 -11.17 10.56 5.25
CA THR A 101 -12.30 9.84 5.85
C THR A 101 -13.11 10.75 6.79
N PRO A 102 -14.42 10.96 6.54
CA PRO A 102 -15.29 11.73 7.42
C PRO A 102 -15.32 11.16 8.85
N ALA A 103 -15.47 12.04 9.86
CA ALA A 103 -15.44 11.64 11.26
C ALA A 103 -16.46 10.54 11.60
N GLN A 104 -17.69 10.64 11.09
CA GLN A 104 -18.73 9.64 11.33
C GLN A 104 -18.36 8.27 10.73
N GLN A 105 -17.88 8.25 9.48
CA GLN A 105 -17.44 7.00 8.82
C GLN A 105 -16.23 6.39 9.54
N ARG A 106 -15.30 7.22 10.03
CA ARG A 106 -14.17 6.76 10.84
C ARG A 106 -14.64 6.04 12.10
N HIS A 107 -15.58 6.61 12.84
CA HIS A 107 -16.13 5.97 14.05
C HIS A 107 -16.80 4.63 13.72
N GLN A 108 -17.64 4.59 12.68
CA GLN A 108 -18.31 3.35 12.25
C GLN A 108 -17.30 2.26 11.87
N ALA A 109 -16.25 2.61 11.13
CA ALA A 109 -15.21 1.67 10.74
C ALA A 109 -14.43 1.11 11.95
N MET A 110 -14.14 1.97 12.94
CA MET A 110 -13.51 1.58 14.20
C MET A 110 -14.40 0.66 15.01
N GLU A 111 -15.69 0.96 15.15
CA GLU A 111 -16.67 0.10 15.83
C GLU A 111 -16.78 -1.26 15.14
N HIS A 112 -16.88 -1.28 13.81
CA HIS A 112 -16.94 -2.52 13.04
C HIS A 112 -15.69 -3.38 13.24
N PHE A 113 -14.50 -2.77 13.27
CA PHE A 113 -13.24 -3.50 13.50
C PHE A 113 -13.14 -4.07 14.93
N ASN A 114 -13.69 -3.36 15.91
CA ASN A 114 -13.66 -3.72 17.33
C ASN A 114 -14.84 -4.59 17.77
N ALA A 115 -15.81 -4.84 16.89
CA ALA A 115 -16.93 -5.73 17.15
C ALA A 115 -16.44 -7.13 17.59
N PRO A 116 -17.21 -7.82 18.45
CA PRO A 116 -16.85 -9.12 19.00
C PRO A 116 -16.70 -10.21 17.92
#